data_AF-A0A4Q2YK32-F1
#
_entry.id   AF-A0A4Q2YK32-F1
#
_cell.length_a   1.000
_cell.length_b   1.000
_cell.length_c   1.000
_cell.angle_alpha   90.00
_cell.angle_beta   90.00
_cell.angle_gamma   90.00
#
_symmetry.space_group_name_H-M   'P 1'
#
loop_
_entity.id
_entity.type
_entity.pdbx_description
1 polymer ?
#
loop_
_entity_poly.entity_id
_entity_poly.type
_entity_poly.pdbx_seq_one_letter_code
_entity_poly.pdbx_strand_id
1 'polypeptide(L)'
;MACPVAVFCRTREPEKLPVKKQKAAVTAVDEHALWITDGKGRLLLHHESGKRREGLWKLPTRQSGEIAHLPLLDESSYTITRYRVTLRVHDGAALGKKFRPREDESWHAVEILQDLAMPSPFRRVITRLAGEI
;
A
#
# COMPACT_ATOMS: atom_id res chain seq x y z
N MET A 1 -19.34 -21.01 34.77
CA MET A 1 -18.33 -19.98 34.43
C MET A 1 -18.13 -19.09 35.64
N ALA A 2 -16.98 -19.20 36.32
CA ALA A 2 -16.62 -18.30 37.42
C ALA A 2 -15.56 -17.32 36.89
N CYS A 3 -15.98 -16.11 36.54
CA CYS A 3 -15.02 -15.03 36.32
C CYS A 3 -14.32 -14.78 37.67
N PRO A 4 -12.98 -14.90 37.77
CA PRO A 4 -12.27 -14.84 39.05
C PRO A 4 -12.34 -13.46 39.72
N VAL A 5 -12.76 -12.44 38.96
CA VAL A 5 -12.94 -11.07 39.42
C VAL A 5 -14.41 -10.65 39.46
N ALA A 6 -15.35 -11.61 39.43
CA ALA A 6 -16.79 -11.33 39.49
C ALA A 6 -17.17 -10.49 40.70
N VAL A 7 -16.51 -10.70 41.85
CA VAL A 7 -16.72 -9.92 43.09
C VAL A 7 -16.37 -8.42 42.93
N PHE A 8 -15.55 -8.07 41.95
CA PHE A 8 -15.16 -6.69 41.65
C PHE A 8 -15.93 -6.10 40.44
N CYS A 9 -16.68 -6.92 39.70
CA CYS A 9 -17.35 -6.50 38.49
C CYS A 9 -18.64 -5.73 38.82
N ARG A 10 -18.77 -4.50 38.30
CA ARG A 10 -19.97 -3.66 38.52
C ARG A 10 -21.11 -3.92 37.54
N THR A 11 -20.85 -4.63 36.45
CA THR A 11 -21.86 -4.90 35.41
C THR A 11 -22.44 -6.30 35.56
N ARG A 12 -23.75 -6.41 35.37
CA ARG A 12 -24.46 -7.70 35.25
C ARG A 12 -24.63 -8.14 33.80
N GLU A 13 -24.34 -7.24 32.86
CA GLU A 13 -24.50 -7.43 31.41
C GLU A 13 -23.17 -7.04 30.72
N PRO A 14 -22.10 -7.84 30.90
CA PRO A 14 -20.79 -7.54 30.33
C PRO A 14 -20.82 -7.44 28.80
N GLU A 15 -21.72 -8.16 28.13
CA GLU A 15 -21.91 -8.16 26.68
C GLU A 15 -22.38 -6.81 26.10
N LYS A 16 -23.03 -5.96 26.91
CA LYS A 16 -23.45 -4.62 26.50
C LYS A 16 -22.33 -3.58 26.63
N LEU A 17 -21.17 -3.96 27.16
CA LEU A 17 -20.07 -3.06 27.47
C LEU A 17 -18.77 -3.43 26.72
N PRO A 18 -17.94 -2.43 26.38
CA PRO A 18 -18.22 -1.00 26.44
C PRO A 18 -19.21 -0.57 25.35
N VAL A 19 -19.99 0.49 25.62
CA VAL A 19 -20.80 1.14 24.57
C VAL A 19 -19.86 1.91 23.65
N LYS A 20 -19.43 1.25 22.57
CA LYS A 20 -18.54 1.84 21.57
C LYS A 20 -19.34 2.81 20.69
N LYS A 21 -18.80 4.00 20.45
CA LYS A 21 -19.34 4.93 19.45
C LYS A 21 -19.38 4.25 18.08
N GLN A 22 -20.37 4.62 17.25
CA GLN A 22 -20.44 4.13 15.88
C GLN A 22 -19.13 4.40 15.13
N LYS A 23 -18.69 3.42 14.34
CA LYS A 23 -17.49 3.53 13.53
C LYS A 23 -17.69 4.66 12.50
N ALA A 24 -16.61 5.40 12.22
CA ALA A 24 -16.63 6.40 11.15
C ALA A 24 -16.99 5.76 9.81
N ALA A 25 -17.68 6.52 8.95
CA ALA A 25 -18.03 6.09 7.61
C ALA A 25 -16.78 5.73 6.80
N VAL A 26 -16.90 4.69 5.95
CA VAL A 26 -15.81 4.23 5.10
C VAL A 26 -15.57 5.23 3.98
N THR A 27 -14.31 5.61 3.77
CA THR A 27 -13.87 6.49 2.69
C THR A 27 -13.17 5.68 1.61
N ALA A 28 -13.68 5.71 0.38
CA ALA A 28 -13.00 5.13 -0.78
C ALA A 28 -11.83 6.03 -1.22
N VAL A 29 -10.67 5.44 -1.51
CA VAL A 29 -9.48 6.15 -1.98
C VAL A 29 -8.86 5.35 -3.11
N ASP A 30 -8.50 6.02 -4.19
CA ASP A 30 -7.79 5.41 -5.30
C ASP A 30 -6.33 5.87 -5.30
N GLU A 31 -5.42 4.91 -5.27
CA GLU A 31 -3.98 5.12 -5.38
C GLU A 31 -3.51 4.55 -6.71
N HIS A 32 -2.85 5.39 -7.52
CA HIS A 32 -2.27 4.96 -8.80
C HIS A 32 -0.76 4.90 -8.66
N ALA A 33 -0.18 3.74 -8.99
CA ALA A 33 1.24 3.47 -8.93
C ALA A 33 1.78 3.01 -10.28
N LEU A 34 3.08 3.20 -10.47
CA LEU A 34 3.78 2.81 -11.69
C LEU A 34 4.65 1.58 -11.43
N TRP A 35 4.59 0.64 -12.37
CA TRP A 35 5.56 -0.43 -12.53
C TRP A 35 6.55 -0.02 -13.62
N ILE A 36 7.82 0.21 -13.24
CA ILE A 36 8.87 0.58 -14.20
C ILE A 36 10.13 -0.22 -13.88
N THR A 37 10.59 -0.97 -14.87
CA THR A 37 11.89 -1.64 -14.84
C THR A 37 12.86 -0.95 -15.79
N ASP A 38 14.15 -0.92 -15.45
CA ASP A 38 15.17 -0.49 -16.38
C ASP A 38 15.63 -1.64 -17.31
N GLY A 39 16.48 -1.33 -18.29
CA GLY A 39 17.05 -2.33 -19.19
C GLY A 39 17.99 -3.34 -18.52
N LYS A 40 18.21 -3.24 -17.21
CA LYS A 40 19.00 -4.17 -16.38
C LYS A 40 18.11 -4.99 -15.43
N GLY A 41 16.79 -4.89 -15.55
CA GLY A 41 15.83 -5.60 -14.71
C GLY A 41 15.64 -5.00 -13.31
N ARG A 42 16.16 -3.80 -13.03
CA ARG A 42 15.96 -3.12 -11.74
C ARG A 42 14.60 -2.44 -11.71
N LEU A 43 13.89 -2.52 -10.59
CA LEU A 43 12.61 -1.89 -10.36
C LEU A 43 12.80 -0.49 -9.77
N LEU A 44 12.04 0.49 -10.27
CA LEU A 44 12.00 1.82 -9.70
C LEU A 44 11.14 1.84 -8.44
N LEU A 45 11.69 2.33 -7.34
CA LEU A 45 10.96 2.54 -6.08
C LEU A 45 11.07 3.99 -5.61
N HIS A 46 10.05 4.43 -4.90
CA HIS A 46 9.99 5.71 -4.23
C HIS A 46 10.23 5.53 -2.73
N HIS A 47 11.16 6.29 -2.18
CA HIS A 47 11.41 6.39 -0.75
C HIS A 47 10.48 7.44 -0.12
N GLU A 48 9.56 7.01 0.73
CA GLU A 48 8.58 7.93 1.30
C GLU A 48 9.22 8.92 2.30
N SER A 49 9.17 10.21 1.98
CA SER A 49 9.63 11.33 2.82
C SER A 49 8.50 12.06 3.57
N GLY A 50 7.26 11.55 3.50
CA GLY A 50 6.08 12.16 4.10
C GLY A 50 5.72 11.65 5.51
N LYS A 51 4.75 12.28 6.18
CA LYS A 51 4.30 11.96 7.57
C LYS A 51 3.78 10.54 7.79
N ARG A 52 3.41 9.83 6.72
CA ARG A 52 2.77 8.51 6.80
C ARG A 52 3.65 7.52 6.07
N ARG A 53 4.10 6.48 6.78
CA ARG A 53 5.00 5.44 6.24
C ARG A 53 6.36 6.02 5.81
N GLU A 54 6.80 7.08 6.50
CA GLU A 54 8.13 7.68 6.32
C GLU A 54 9.23 6.64 6.41
N GLY A 55 10.20 6.71 5.51
CA GLY A 55 11.33 5.79 5.42
C GLY A 55 11.00 4.42 4.81
N LEU A 56 9.76 4.18 4.38
CA LEU A 56 9.41 2.96 3.66
C LEU A 56 9.52 3.15 2.16
N TRP A 57 9.92 2.07 1.49
CA TRP A 57 9.92 1.99 0.04
C TRP A 57 8.54 1.62 -0.47
N LYS A 58 8.12 2.19 -1.60
CA LYS A 58 6.88 1.83 -2.30
C LYS A 58 7.04 2.01 -3.80
N LEU A 59 6.06 1.53 -4.58
CA LEU A 59 6.02 1.86 -6.00
C LEU A 59 5.77 3.37 -6.18
N PRO A 60 6.38 4.02 -7.18
CA PRO A 60 6.16 5.42 -7.49
C PRO A 60 4.68 5.70 -7.75
N THR A 61 4.07 6.51 -6.88
CA THR A 61 2.67 6.92 -7.02
C THR A 61 2.57 8.22 -7.82
N ARG A 62 1.53 8.36 -8.65
CA ARG A 62 1.22 9.59 -9.42
C ARG A 62 -0.25 9.94 -9.28
N GLN A 63 -0.61 11.14 -9.73
CA GLN A 63 -2.02 11.51 -9.79
C GLN A 63 -2.73 10.67 -10.87
N SER A 64 -4.02 10.39 -10.66
CA SER A 64 -4.83 9.59 -11.59
C SER A 64 -4.75 10.14 -13.03
N GLY A 65 -4.84 11.46 -13.20
CA GLY A 65 -4.74 12.09 -14.53
C GLY A 65 -3.42 11.87 -15.27
N GLU A 66 -2.32 11.60 -14.55
CA GLU A 66 -1.00 11.38 -15.16
C GLU A 66 -0.84 9.97 -15.73
N ILE A 67 -1.47 8.96 -15.11
CA ILE A 67 -1.13 7.55 -15.36
C ILE A 67 -2.33 6.61 -15.53
N ALA A 68 -3.57 7.06 -15.30
CA ALA A 68 -4.74 6.20 -15.44
C ALA A 68 -5.03 5.75 -16.88
N HIS A 69 -4.45 6.43 -17.88
CA HIS A 69 -4.55 6.04 -19.29
C HIS A 69 -3.58 4.91 -19.69
N LEU A 70 -2.64 4.56 -18.81
CA LEU A 70 -1.67 3.50 -19.05
C LEU A 70 -2.29 2.12 -18.77
N PRO A 71 -1.80 1.06 -19.45
CA PRO A 71 -2.27 -0.31 -19.22
C PRO A 71 -2.19 -0.68 -17.74
N LEU A 72 -3.24 -1.32 -17.23
CA LEU A 72 -3.30 -1.78 -15.84
C LEU A 72 -2.66 -3.17 -15.75
N LEU A 73 -1.64 -3.31 -14.90
CA LEU A 73 -0.98 -4.59 -14.62
C LEU A 73 -1.58 -5.30 -13.43
N ASP A 74 -1.88 -4.56 -12.36
CA ASP A 74 -2.47 -5.13 -11.16
C ASP A 74 -3.48 -4.16 -10.53
N GLU A 75 -4.56 -4.71 -10.00
CA GLU A 75 -5.48 -3.99 -9.12
C GLU A 75 -5.65 -4.78 -7.83
N SER A 76 -5.45 -4.09 -6.71
CA SER A 76 -5.69 -4.69 -5.40
C SER A 76 -6.35 -3.70 -4.47
N SER A 77 -7.29 -4.19 -3.64
CA SER A 77 -7.93 -3.36 -2.62
C SER A 77 -7.46 -3.76 -1.24
N TYR A 78 -7.25 -2.75 -0.38
CA TYR A 78 -6.85 -2.95 1.00
C TYR A 78 -7.51 -1.92 1.92
N THR A 79 -7.70 -2.28 3.18
CA THR A 79 -8.39 -1.41 4.15
C THR A 79 -7.41 -0.91 5.20
N ILE A 80 -7.48 0.37 5.53
CA ILE A 80 -6.73 0.99 6.61
C ILE A 80 -7.70 1.79 7.45
N THR A 81 -8.00 1.31 8.67
CA THR A 81 -8.97 1.94 9.58
C THR A 81 -10.33 2.19 8.91
N ARG A 82 -10.63 3.44 8.52
CA ARG A 82 -11.86 3.82 7.79
C ARG A 82 -11.68 3.93 6.28
N TYR A 83 -10.48 3.77 5.76
CA TYR A 83 -10.17 3.94 4.34
C TYR A 83 -10.19 2.60 3.62
N ARG A 84 -10.95 2.53 2.53
CA ARG A 84 -10.89 1.42 1.57
C ARG A 84 -10.11 1.92 0.35
N VAL A 85 -8.87 1.49 0.26
CA VAL A 85 -7.93 1.94 -0.76
C VAL A 85 -7.91 0.95 -1.92
N THR A 86 -8.07 1.43 -3.14
CA THR A 86 -7.84 0.67 -4.38
C THR A 86 -6.49 1.08 -4.95
N LEU A 87 -5.50 0.18 -4.88
CA LEU A 87 -4.20 0.36 -5.49
C LEU A 87 -4.25 -0.18 -6.92
N ARG A 88 -4.05 0.71 -7.88
CA ARG A 88 -3.95 0.41 -9.31
C ARG A 88 -2.51 0.58 -9.75
N VAL A 89 -1.92 -0.49 -10.27
CA VAL A 89 -0.54 -0.49 -10.74
C VAL A 89 -0.55 -0.55 -12.25
N HIS A 90 0.00 0.49 -12.85
CA HIS A 90 0.02 0.68 -14.29
C HIS A 90 1.40 0.37 -14.86
N ASP A 91 1.42 -0.15 -16.09
CA ASP A 91 2.65 -0.36 -16.85
C ASP A 91 3.23 0.99 -17.30
N GLY A 92 4.37 1.35 -16.71
CA GLY A 92 5.09 2.57 -17.06
C GLY A 92 6.02 2.41 -18.26
N ALA A 93 6.12 1.23 -18.90
CA ALA A 93 6.92 1.05 -20.12
C ALA A 93 6.52 2.02 -21.24
N ALA A 94 5.23 2.34 -21.32
CA ALA A 94 4.68 3.28 -22.30
C ALA A 94 5.06 4.76 -22.05
N LEU A 95 5.53 5.12 -20.85
CA LEU A 95 6.08 6.48 -20.58
C LEU A 95 7.38 6.74 -21.34
N GLY A 96 8.04 5.66 -21.82
CA GLY A 96 9.18 5.71 -22.71
C GLY A 96 10.44 6.35 -22.11
N LYS A 97 11.44 6.60 -22.97
CA LYS A 97 12.78 7.11 -22.59
C LYS A 97 12.79 8.52 -21.98
N LYS A 98 11.65 9.23 -21.98
CA LYS A 98 11.52 10.57 -21.38
C LYS A 98 11.19 10.51 -19.90
N PHE A 99 10.85 9.34 -19.36
CA PHE A 99 10.64 9.18 -17.94
C PHE A 99 11.92 9.50 -17.16
N ARG A 100 11.83 10.46 -16.24
CA ARG A 100 12.91 10.77 -15.30
C ARG A 100 12.41 10.47 -13.89
N PRO A 101 13.13 9.61 -13.13
CA PRO A 101 12.88 9.43 -11.71
C PRO A 101 12.87 10.77 -10.97
N ARG A 102 11.99 10.90 -9.97
CA ARG A 102 12.03 12.03 -9.01
C ARG A 102 13.21 11.86 -8.06
N GLU A 103 13.55 12.92 -7.30
CA GLU A 103 14.70 12.90 -6.38
C GLU A 103 14.60 11.78 -5.32
N ASP A 104 13.38 11.49 -4.85
CA ASP A 104 13.08 10.43 -3.88
C ASP A 104 12.89 9.04 -4.56
N GLU A 105 13.24 8.88 -5.83
CA GLU A 105 13.07 7.63 -6.59
C GLU A 105 14.41 7.02 -7.02
N SER A 106 14.60 5.74 -6.71
CA SER A 106 15.83 5.01 -7.02
C SER A 106 15.56 3.63 -7.58
N TRP A 107 16.53 3.13 -8.35
CA TRP A 107 16.48 1.81 -8.98
C TRP A 107 17.02 0.75 -8.03
N HIS A 108 16.22 -0.28 -7.75
CA HIS A 108 16.59 -1.40 -6.88
C HIS A 108 16.59 -2.70 -7.67
N ALA A 109 17.59 -3.53 -7.45
CA ALA A 109 17.66 -4.87 -8.02
C ALA A 109 16.54 -5.75 -7.43
N VAL A 110 16.01 -6.69 -8.21
CA VAL A 110 14.85 -7.51 -7.79
C VAL A 110 15.19 -8.35 -6.56
N GLU A 111 16.44 -8.75 -6.43
CA GLU A 111 16.95 -9.60 -5.35
C GLU A 111 16.88 -8.90 -3.99
N ILE A 112 17.19 -7.59 -3.96
CA ILE A 112 17.17 -6.81 -2.71
C ILE A 112 15.76 -6.36 -2.32
N LEU A 113 14.77 -6.47 -3.21
CA LEU A 113 13.38 -6.08 -2.92
C LEU A 113 12.81 -6.85 -1.73
N GLN A 114 13.32 -8.05 -1.48
CA GLN A 114 12.93 -8.88 -0.35
C GLN A 114 13.35 -8.27 1.00
N ASP A 115 14.45 -7.53 1.04
CA ASP A 115 15.02 -6.97 2.27
C ASP A 115 14.55 -5.53 2.55
N LEU A 116 13.98 -4.85 1.53
CA LEU A 116 13.48 -3.50 1.69
C LEU A 116 12.21 -3.45 2.54
N ALA A 117 12.21 -2.54 3.52
CA ALA A 117 11.04 -2.24 4.32
C ALA A 117 9.97 -1.55 3.45
N MET A 118 8.82 -2.22 3.30
CA MET A 118 7.76 -1.82 2.37
C MET A 118 6.37 -2.04 2.96
N PRO A 119 5.37 -1.18 2.67
CA PRO A 119 4.01 -1.45 3.08
C PRO A 119 3.48 -2.73 2.41
N SER A 120 2.74 -3.54 3.17
CA SER A 120 2.19 -4.83 2.70
C SER A 120 1.48 -4.79 1.34
N PRO A 121 0.67 -3.77 1.00
CA PRO A 121 0.01 -3.70 -0.31
C PRO A 121 1.00 -3.68 -1.47
N PHE A 122 2.03 -2.82 -1.42
CA PHE A 122 3.04 -2.73 -2.46
C PHE A 122 3.88 -4.00 -2.52
N ARG A 123 4.24 -4.57 -1.36
CA ARG A 123 5.02 -5.82 -1.30
C ARG A 123 4.30 -6.97 -1.99
N ARG A 124 2.98 -7.08 -1.82
CA ARG A 124 2.16 -8.10 -2.47
C ARG A 124 2.12 -7.93 -3.99
N VAL A 125 1.96 -6.70 -4.48
CA VAL A 125 1.97 -6.43 -5.92
C VAL A 125 3.33 -6.77 -6.52
N ILE A 126 4.43 -6.32 -5.89
CA ILE A 126 5.78 -6.62 -6.36
C ILE A 126 6.03 -8.13 -6.38
N THR A 127 5.64 -8.86 -5.34
CA THR A 127 5.84 -10.31 -5.30
C THR A 127 5.06 -11.02 -6.42
N ARG A 128 3.86 -10.53 -6.76
CA ARG A 128 3.04 -11.08 -7.85
C ARG A 128 3.67 -10.81 -9.21
N LEU A 129 3.98 -9.54 -9.50
CA LEU A 129 4.50 -9.11 -10.79
C LEU A 129 5.96 -9.54 -11.02
N ALA A 130 6.79 -9.61 -9.97
CA ALA A 130 8.18 -10.08 -10.09
C ALA A 130 8.30 -11.61 -10.13
N GLY A 131 7.28 -12.35 -9.68
CA GLY A 131 7.21 -13.81 -9.83
C GLY A 131 6.75 -14.25 -11.22
N GLU A 132 6.27 -13.32 -12.05
CA GLU A 132 5.87 -13.54 -13.45
C GLU A 132 7.00 -13.20 -14.46
N ILE A 133 8.17 -12.78 -13.98
CA ILE A 133 9.40 -12.51 -14.76
C ILE A 133 10.34 -13.70 -14.64
#